data_AF-A0A2S2NB88-F1
#
_entry.id   AF-A0A2S2NB88-F1
#
_cell.length_a   1.000
_cell.length_b   1.000
_cell.length_c   1.000
_cell.angle_alpha   90.00
_cell.angle_beta   90.00
_cell.angle_gamma   90.00
#
_symmetry.space_group_name_H-M   'P 1'
#
loop_
_entity.id
_entity.type
_entity.pdbx_description
1 polymer ?
#
loop_
_entity_poly.entity_id
_entity_poly.type
_entity_poly.pdbx_seq_one_letter_code
_entity_poly.pdbx_strand_id
1 'polypeptide(L)'
;LSLGGSSDSYQPSSEDSDSSSTGTDTPSTGTDTPSATRSADSNSGNFLETTCPTNTNKPKKRLRDVNNWGKVKAKRLKNSGQAYKSRTGKMVDARKMGPPCSDK
;
A
#
# COMPACT_ATOMS: atom_id res chain seq x y z
N LEU A 1 -34.43 33.91 -5.36
CA LEU A 1 -34.51 33.19 -4.07
C LEU A 1 -33.18 32.48 -3.88
N SER A 2 -32.37 32.96 -2.95
CA SER A 2 -31.05 32.42 -2.63
C SER A 2 -31.23 31.21 -1.71
N LEU A 3 -30.75 30.03 -2.09
CA LEU A 3 -30.67 28.87 -1.21
C LEU A 3 -29.19 28.58 -0.98
N GLY A 4 -28.67 29.11 0.14
CA GLY A 4 -27.35 28.78 0.67
C GLY A 4 -27.37 27.33 1.16
N GLY A 5 -26.56 26.49 0.54
CA GLY A 5 -26.28 25.14 1.03
C GLY A 5 -25.18 25.20 2.08
N SER A 6 -25.52 24.75 3.29
CA SER A 6 -24.61 24.62 4.44
C SER A 6 -23.45 23.68 4.10
N SER A 7 -22.21 24.18 4.14
CA SER A 7 -21.02 23.32 4.07
C SER A 7 -20.80 22.68 5.43
N ASP A 8 -21.12 21.38 5.55
CA ASP A 8 -20.65 20.57 6.66
C ASP A 8 -19.13 20.49 6.62
N SER A 9 -18.49 21.22 7.52
CA SER A 9 -17.05 21.22 7.71
C SER A 9 -16.68 20.00 8.55
N TYR A 10 -16.34 18.89 7.89
CA TYR A 10 -15.86 17.70 8.59
C TYR A 10 -14.47 17.98 9.20
N GLN A 11 -14.42 18.23 10.51
CA GLN A 11 -13.17 18.23 11.28
C GLN A 11 -12.95 16.83 11.87
N PRO A 12 -11.97 16.04 11.40
CA PRO A 12 -11.58 14.84 12.12
C PRO A 12 -10.89 15.28 13.42
N SER A 13 -11.47 14.92 14.56
CA SER A 13 -10.84 15.06 15.87
C SER A 13 -9.49 14.33 15.86
N SER A 14 -8.45 15.10 16.17
CA SER A 14 -7.09 14.65 16.33
C SER A 14 -6.93 13.89 17.64
N GLU A 15 -6.13 12.81 17.57
CA GLU A 15 -5.38 12.17 18.66
C GLU A 15 -6.14 11.21 19.58
N ASP A 16 -5.92 9.91 19.36
CA ASP A 16 -5.66 8.98 20.46
C ASP A 16 -4.39 8.19 20.10
N SER A 17 -3.28 8.59 20.71
CA SER A 17 -2.02 7.84 20.68
C SER A 17 -2.02 6.87 21.85
N ASP A 18 -2.57 5.67 21.66
CA ASP A 18 -2.43 4.59 22.64
C ASP A 18 -0.99 4.04 22.60
N SER A 19 -0.11 4.72 23.32
CA SER A 19 1.19 4.19 23.74
C SER A 19 0.97 3.15 24.84
N SER A 20 0.84 1.89 24.45
CA SER A 20 0.98 0.78 25.40
C SER A 20 2.46 0.43 25.55
N SER A 21 3.07 1.09 26.53
CA SER A 21 4.38 0.73 27.09
C SER A 21 4.25 -0.50 27.97
N THR A 22 4.91 -1.59 27.58
CA THR A 22 5.29 -2.66 28.51
C THR A 22 6.80 -2.79 28.48
N GLY A 23 7.44 -2.23 29.50
CA GLY A 23 8.83 -2.51 29.81
C GLY A 23 8.97 -3.92 30.37
N THR A 24 10.03 -4.60 29.95
CA THR A 24 10.59 -5.72 30.68
C THR A 24 12.10 -5.62 30.58
N ASP A 25 12.73 -5.46 31.74
CA ASP A 25 14.16 -5.38 31.93
C ASP A 25 14.90 -6.66 31.50
N THR A 26 16.14 -6.44 31.06
CA THR A 26 17.14 -7.34 30.45
C THR A 26 17.67 -8.45 31.39
N PRO A 27 18.44 -9.44 30.88
CA PRO A 27 19.89 -9.22 30.81
C PRO A 27 20.56 -9.68 29.50
N SER A 28 21.65 -8.97 29.20
CA SER A 28 22.63 -9.19 28.14
C SER A 28 23.16 -10.62 28.02
N THR A 29 23.30 -11.08 26.78
CA THR A 29 24.43 -11.91 26.35
C THR A 29 24.96 -11.33 25.05
N GLY A 30 26.19 -10.82 25.11
CA GLY A 30 26.90 -10.30 23.95
C GLY A 30 27.22 -11.40 22.94
N THR A 31 27.55 -11.02 21.72
CA THR A 31 28.92 -11.09 21.17
C THR A 31 28.90 -10.54 19.74
N ASP A 32 29.66 -9.46 19.54
CA ASP A 32 30.34 -8.97 18.34
C ASP A 32 29.65 -8.91 16.97
N THR A 33 29.32 -7.67 16.62
CA THR A 33 29.53 -7.06 15.30
C THR A 33 30.91 -7.39 14.73
N PRO A 34 30.99 -7.83 13.46
CA PRO A 34 32.03 -7.34 12.56
C PRO A 34 31.43 -6.27 11.64
N SER A 35 31.86 -5.03 11.89
CA SER A 35 31.82 -3.96 10.91
C SER A 35 32.50 -4.44 9.62
N ALA A 36 31.72 -4.60 8.55
CA ALA A 36 32.26 -4.68 7.21
C ALA A 36 31.89 -3.39 6.48
N THR A 37 32.64 -2.33 6.77
CA THR A 37 32.81 -1.22 5.83
C THR A 37 33.40 -1.79 4.55
N ARG A 38 32.61 -1.85 3.48
CA ARG A 38 33.14 -1.91 2.11
C ARG A 38 32.68 -0.68 1.36
N SER A 39 33.60 0.27 1.42
CA SER A 39 33.94 1.34 0.49
C SER A 39 33.05 1.50 -0.73
N ALA A 40 32.71 2.77 -0.94
CA ALA A 40 32.13 3.33 -2.15
C ALA A 40 32.75 2.75 -3.43
N ASP A 41 31.88 2.39 -4.36
CA ASP A 41 32.19 2.59 -5.76
C ASP A 41 31.23 3.68 -6.27
N SER A 42 31.75 4.90 -6.30
CA SER A 42 31.13 6.04 -6.95
C SER A 42 31.18 5.79 -8.46
N ASN A 43 30.27 4.98 -8.99
CA ASN A 43 30.04 4.98 -10.43
C ASN A 43 29.21 6.22 -10.76
N SER A 44 29.92 7.32 -11.04
CA SER A 44 29.40 8.52 -11.69
C SER A 44 28.94 8.15 -13.11
N GLY A 45 27.78 7.50 -13.20
CA GLY A 45 27.05 7.34 -14.43
C GLY A 45 26.55 8.72 -14.86
N ASN A 46 27.32 9.35 -15.74
CA ASN A 46 26.98 10.58 -16.45
C ASN A 46 25.62 10.38 -17.15
N PHE A 47 24.52 10.71 -16.48
CA PHE A 47 23.19 10.64 -17.08
C PHE A 47 23.07 11.85 -18.00
N LEU A 48 23.43 11.65 -19.27
CA LEU A 48 23.17 12.60 -20.34
C LEU A 48 21.70 12.99 -20.25
N GLU A 49 21.46 14.23 -19.84
CA GLU A 49 20.17 14.88 -19.81
C GLU A 49 19.66 14.98 -21.25
N THR A 50 19.04 13.89 -21.72
CA THR A 50 18.35 13.88 -23.00
C THR A 50 17.03 14.59 -22.77
N THR A 51 17.04 15.92 -22.90
CA THR A 51 15.84 16.76 -22.90
C THR A 51 15.07 16.53 -24.20
N CYS A 52 14.40 15.38 -24.30
CA CYS A 52 13.38 15.19 -25.32
C CYS A 52 12.17 16.08 -24.96
N PRO A 53 11.69 16.95 -25.87
CA PRO A 53 10.50 17.75 -25.62
C PRO A 53 9.31 16.82 -25.42
N THR A 54 8.91 16.66 -24.15
CA THR A 54 7.80 15.78 -23.78
C THR A 54 6.52 16.48 -24.19
N ASN A 55 5.92 16.03 -25.27
CA ASN A 55 4.60 16.47 -25.75
C ASN A 55 3.58 16.36 -24.58
N THR A 56 3.28 17.51 -23.95
CA THR A 56 2.61 17.63 -22.65
C THR A 56 1.11 17.32 -22.68
N ASN A 57 0.56 16.96 -23.85
CA ASN A 57 -0.87 16.78 -24.05
C ASN A 57 -1.38 15.36 -23.75
N LYS A 58 -0.51 14.42 -23.35
CA LYS A 58 -0.92 13.04 -23.05
C LYS A 58 -1.20 12.91 -21.56
N PRO A 59 -2.37 12.36 -21.14
CA PRO A 59 -2.62 12.10 -19.73
C PRO A 59 -1.54 11.15 -19.18
N LYS A 60 -0.89 11.55 -18.10
CA LYS A 60 0.15 10.76 -17.44
C LYS A 60 -0.46 9.46 -16.92
N LYS A 61 0.04 8.32 -17.41
CA LYS A 61 -0.32 7.01 -16.85
C LYS A 61 0.20 6.93 -15.41
N ARG A 62 -0.62 6.42 -14.50
CA ARG A 62 -0.21 6.17 -13.11
C ARG A 62 0.89 5.10 -13.08
N LEU A 63 1.91 5.31 -12.25
CA LEU A 63 2.91 4.27 -11.97
C LEU A 63 2.21 3.10 -11.27
N ARG A 64 2.61 1.86 -11.59
CA ARG A 64 2.08 0.67 -10.90
C ARG A 64 2.75 0.53 -9.54
N ASP A 65 1.94 0.45 -8.49
CA ASP A 65 2.40 0.07 -7.15
C ASP A 65 2.47 -1.46 -7.04
N VAL A 66 3.68 -2.01 -7.01
CA VAL A 66 3.96 -3.45 -6.91
C VAL A 66 3.50 -4.01 -5.56
N ASN A 67 3.62 -3.24 -4.47
CA ASN A 67 3.24 -3.67 -3.13
C ASN A 67 1.72 -3.85 -2.99
N ASN A 68 0.93 -3.11 -3.78
CA ASN A 68 -0.52 -3.22 -3.79
C ASN A 68 -1.03 -4.43 -4.60
N TRP A 69 -0.19 -5.07 -5.42
CA TRP A 69 -0.60 -6.18 -6.28
C TRP A 69 -1.24 -7.34 -5.50
N GLY A 70 -0.64 -7.72 -4.37
CA GLY A 70 -1.15 -8.80 -3.51
C GLY A 70 -2.54 -8.47 -2.94
N LYS A 71 -2.75 -7.22 -2.49
CA LYS A 71 -4.04 -6.76 -1.95
C LYS A 71 -5.13 -6.78 -3.04
N VAL A 72 -4.80 -6.30 -4.24
CA VAL A 72 -5.73 -6.29 -5.38
C VAL A 72 -6.11 -7.71 -5.80
N LYS A 73 -5.12 -8.62 -5.89
CA LYS A 73 -5.38 -10.03 -6.23
C LYS A 73 -6.28 -10.71 -5.20
N ALA A 74 -5.98 -10.56 -3.91
CA ALA A 74 -6.81 -11.10 -2.84
C ALA A 74 -8.23 -10.53 -2.85
N LYS A 75 -8.38 -9.22 -3.11
CA LYS A 75 -9.69 -8.57 -3.24
C LYS A 75 -10.50 -9.14 -4.41
N ARG A 76 -9.87 -9.35 -5.57
CA ARG A 76 -10.54 -9.97 -6.73
C ARG A 76 -11.08 -11.35 -6.41
N LEU A 77 -10.29 -12.21 -5.77
CA LEU A 77 -10.71 -13.57 -5.38
C LEU A 77 -11.89 -13.53 -4.40
N LYS A 78 -11.82 -12.65 -3.39
CA LYS A 78 -12.92 -12.44 -2.43
C LYS A 78 -14.23 -12.03 -3.12
N ASN A 79 -14.13 -11.09 -4.06
CA ASN A 79 -15.28 -10.53 -4.77
C ASN A 79 -15.88 -11.53 -5.75
N SER A 80 -15.06 -12.32 -6.44
CA SER A 80 -15.55 -13.37 -7.34
C SER A 80 -16.07 -14.61 -6.60
N GLY A 81 -15.86 -14.68 -5.29
CA GLY A 81 -16.24 -15.84 -4.49
C GLY A 81 -15.32 -17.05 -4.71
N GLN A 82 -14.15 -16.88 -5.31
CA GLN A 82 -13.17 -17.96 -5.45
C GLN A 82 -12.46 -18.26 -4.13
N ALA A 83 -11.91 -19.46 -4.01
CA ALA A 83 -11.10 -19.82 -2.85
C ALA A 83 -9.84 -18.95 -2.76
N TYR A 84 -9.46 -18.55 -1.54
CA TYR A 84 -8.29 -17.70 -1.32
C TYR A 84 -7.63 -17.93 0.04
N LYS A 85 -6.36 -17.57 0.16
CA LYS A 85 -5.62 -17.57 1.42
C LYS A 85 -5.90 -16.27 2.20
N SER A 86 -6.42 -16.40 3.41
CA SER A 86 -6.65 -15.28 4.33
C SER A 86 -5.35 -14.67 4.85
N ARG A 87 -5.45 -13.50 5.49
CA ARG A 87 -4.30 -12.82 6.12
C ARG A 87 -3.61 -13.72 7.15
N THR A 88 -4.37 -14.50 7.90
CA THR A 88 -3.88 -15.45 8.92
C THR A 88 -3.35 -16.74 8.31
N GLY A 89 -3.31 -16.86 6.98
CA GLY A 89 -2.77 -18.01 6.28
C GLY A 89 -3.74 -19.19 6.09
N LYS A 90 -4.95 -19.12 6.65
CA LYS A 90 -5.99 -20.14 6.44
C LYS A 90 -6.58 -20.03 5.04
N MET A 91 -6.88 -21.17 4.41
CA MET A 91 -7.66 -21.21 3.16
C MET A 91 -9.13 -20.92 3.45
N VAL A 92 -9.76 -20.15 2.57
CA VAL A 92 -11.19 -19.86 2.56
C VAL A 92 -11.75 -20.47 1.28
N ASP A 93 -12.81 -21.27 1.40
CA ASP A 93 -13.41 -21.98 0.28
C ASP A 93 -14.22 -21.07 -0.64
N ALA A 94 -14.51 -21.57 -1.84
CA ALA A 94 -15.31 -20.85 -2.81
C ALA A 94 -16.77 -20.73 -2.35
N ARG A 95 -17.36 -19.54 -2.54
CA ARG A 95 -18.76 -19.25 -2.23
C ARG A 95 -19.61 -19.46 -3.48
N LYS A 96 -20.81 -20.02 -3.31
CA LYS A 96 -21.81 -20.10 -4.37
C LYS A 96 -22.38 -18.70 -4.63
N MET A 97 -22.06 -18.12 -5.78
CA MET A 97 -22.61 -16.83 -6.21
C MET A 97 -24.04 -17.02 -6.74
N GLY A 98 -24.88 -15.99 -6.58
CA GLY A 98 -26.21 -15.95 -7.18
C GLY A 98 -26.15 -15.89 -8.71
N PRO A 99 -27.27 -16.14 -9.40
CA PRO A 99 -27.35 -15.97 -10.84
C PRO A 99 -27.03 -14.51 -11.25
N PRO A 100 -26.53 -14.29 -12.48
CA PRO A 100 -26.39 -12.94 -13.02
C PRO A 100 -27.72 -12.20 -12.99
N CYS A 101 -27.69 -10.90 -12.72
CA CYS A 101 -28.89 -10.06 -12.86
C CYS A 101 -29.32 -10.03 -14.33
N SER A 102 -30.62 -10.11 -14.59
CA SER A 102 -31.18 -9.88 -15.92
C SER A 102 -31.03 -8.41 -16.32
N ASP A 103 -30.76 -8.15 -17.60
CA ASP A 103 -30.84 -6.80 -18.16
C ASP A 103 -32.29 -6.31 -18.10
N LYS A 104 -32.45 -5.02 -17.76
CA LYS A 104 -33.75 -4.35 -17.59
C LYS A 104 -34.28 -3.76 -18.88
#